data_AF-A0A1A7QIC2-F1
#
_entry.id   AF-A0A1A7QIC2-F1
#
_cell.length_a   1.000
_cell.length_b   1.000
_cell.length_c   1.000
_cell.angle_alpha   90.00
_cell.angle_beta   90.00
_cell.angle_gamma   90.00
#
_symmetry.space_group_name_H-M   'P 1'
#
loop_
_entity.id
_entity.type
_entity.pdbx_description
1 polymer ?
#
loop_
_entity_poly.entity_id
_entity_poly.type
_entity_poly.pdbx_seq_one_letter_code
_entity_poly.pdbx_strand_id
1 'polypeptide(L)'
;MGTLPQGRYECGLPGDATGEAWVVDPAYTFSISSASRYVSAKGKGTYLLTGHDVIFTRGPMKDMRMRRQASGLLQQVGSDGELGRLRCHRVGN
;
A
#
# COMPACT_ATOMS: atom_id res chain seq x y z
N MET A 1 7.82 -3.43 -16.61
CA MET A 1 6.54 -3.22 -15.90
C MET A 1 6.25 -4.45 -15.07
N GLY A 2 5.79 -4.30 -13.83
CA GLY A 2 5.57 -5.43 -12.93
C GLY A 2 4.21 -5.40 -12.25
N THR A 3 3.96 -6.40 -11.42
CA THR A 3 2.81 -6.47 -10.51
C THR A 3 3.32 -6.66 -9.09
N LEU A 4 2.54 -6.19 -8.13
CA LEU A 4 2.74 -6.55 -6.73
C LEU A 4 2.38 -8.03 -6.54
N PRO A 5 3.07 -8.74 -5.63
CA PRO A 5 2.65 -10.06 -5.20
C PRO A 5 1.17 -10.06 -4.78
N GLN A 6 0.41 -11.03 -5.27
CA GLN A 6 -1.00 -11.23 -4.87
C GLN A 6 -1.11 -11.42 -3.36
N GLY A 7 -2.25 -11.09 -2.77
CA GLY A 7 -2.48 -11.25 -1.33
C GLY A 7 -2.83 -9.95 -0.64
N ARG A 8 -3.06 -10.04 0.67
CA ARG A 8 -3.52 -8.93 1.52
C ARG A 8 -2.34 -8.09 2.01
N TYR A 9 -2.45 -6.78 1.87
CA TYR A 9 -1.55 -5.75 2.37
C TYR A 9 -2.24 -5.00 3.50
N GLU A 10 -1.77 -5.19 4.72
CA GLU A 10 -2.22 -4.43 5.87
C GLU A 10 -1.38 -3.16 5.99
N CYS A 11 -2.06 -2.03 5.86
CA CYS A 11 -1.45 -0.72 5.95
C CYS A 11 -1.67 -0.15 7.34
N GLY A 12 -0.68 0.56 7.85
CA GLY A 12 -0.73 1.11 9.19
C GLY A 12 0.33 2.17 9.40
N LEU A 13 0.16 2.90 10.49
CA LEU A 13 1.12 3.88 10.94
C LEU A 13 2.00 3.24 12.01
N PRO A 14 3.32 3.50 12.00
CA PRO A 14 4.16 3.20 13.15
C PRO A 14 3.59 3.97 14.34
N GLY A 15 3.26 3.27 15.42
CA GLY A 15 2.76 3.92 16.61
C GLY A 15 3.87 4.63 17.38
N ASP A 16 3.47 5.29 18.46
CA ASP A 16 4.37 6.13 19.25
C ASP A 16 4.96 5.33 20.42
N ALA A 17 6.08 5.81 20.99
CA ALA A 17 6.88 5.10 21.99
C ALA A 17 6.13 4.72 23.28
N THR A 18 4.92 5.23 23.49
CA THR A 18 4.06 4.98 24.65
C THR A 18 2.85 4.09 24.34
N GLY A 19 2.70 3.60 23.10
CA GLY A 19 1.52 2.86 22.63
C GLY A 19 1.86 1.63 21.78
N GLU A 20 0.86 1.10 21.08
CA GLU A 20 1.05 -0.03 20.15
C GLU A 20 2.09 0.31 19.09
N ALA A 21 3.08 -0.57 18.88
CA ALA A 21 4.16 -0.33 17.92
C ALA A 21 3.67 -0.15 16.47
N TRP A 22 2.47 -0.62 16.17
CA TRP A 22 1.86 -0.59 14.84
C TRP A 22 0.35 -0.49 14.94
N VAL A 23 -0.23 0.53 14.32
CA VAL A 23 -1.69 0.70 14.25
C VAL A 23 -2.13 0.47 12.82
N VAL A 24 -2.82 -0.65 12.57
CA VAL A 24 -3.41 -0.95 11.27
C VAL A 24 -4.51 0.06 10.98
N ASP A 25 -4.47 0.67 9.80
CA ASP A 25 -5.53 1.49 9.26
C ASP A 25 -6.32 0.70 8.20
N PRO A 26 -7.54 0.25 8.53
CA PRO A 26 -8.39 -0.48 7.59
C PRO A 26 -8.75 0.34 6.35
N ALA A 27 -8.70 1.67 6.42
CA ALA A 27 -9.04 2.56 5.32
C ALA A 27 -8.02 2.50 4.17
N TYR A 28 -6.77 2.15 4.48
CA TYR A 28 -5.68 1.99 3.52
C TYR A 28 -5.33 0.53 3.26
N THR A 29 -5.89 -0.40 4.01
CA THR A 29 -5.67 -1.85 3.81
C THR A 29 -6.33 -2.32 2.52
N PHE A 30 -5.60 -3.11 1.72
CA PHE A 30 -6.07 -3.63 0.43
C PHE A 30 -5.52 -5.02 0.12
N SER A 31 -6.12 -5.71 -0.84
CA SER A 31 -5.65 -6.99 -1.36
C SER A 31 -5.42 -6.88 -2.86
N ILE A 32 -4.33 -7.48 -3.34
CA ILE A 32 -4.04 -7.61 -4.76
C ILE A 32 -4.69 -8.89 -5.28
N SER A 33 -5.70 -8.74 -6.14
CA SER A 33 -6.50 -9.87 -6.63
C SER A 33 -5.93 -10.49 -7.91
N SER A 34 -5.63 -9.68 -8.92
CA SER A 34 -4.98 -10.16 -10.16
C SER A 34 -4.33 -9.01 -10.93
N ALA A 35 -3.25 -9.32 -11.64
CA ALA A 35 -2.50 -8.36 -12.44
C ALA A 35 -2.25 -7.05 -11.65
N SER A 36 -2.66 -5.91 -12.20
CA SER A 36 -2.52 -4.59 -11.57
C SER A 36 -3.80 -4.08 -10.91
N ARG A 37 -4.62 -4.98 -10.32
CA ARG A 37 -5.87 -4.65 -9.62
C ARG A 37 -5.76 -4.84 -8.11
N TYR A 38 -6.45 -3.97 -7.37
CA TYR A 38 -6.59 -4.09 -5.91
C TYR A 38 -8.06 -4.02 -5.48
N VAL A 39 -8.33 -4.55 -4.30
CA VAL A 39 -9.62 -4.49 -3.61
C VAL A 39 -9.39 -4.00 -2.19
N SER A 40 -10.18 -3.05 -1.72
CA SER A 40 -10.17 -2.50 -0.36
C SER A 40 -11.58 -2.52 0.20
N ALA A 41 -11.74 -2.24 1.50
CA ALA A 41 -13.06 -2.10 2.12
C ALA A 41 -13.92 -1.00 1.45
N LYS A 42 -13.29 0.03 0.87
CA LYS A 42 -13.96 1.14 0.19
C LYS A 42 -14.29 0.85 -1.29
N GLY A 43 -13.82 -0.26 -1.84
CA GLY A 43 -14.03 -0.63 -3.25
C GLY A 43 -12.76 -1.10 -3.95
N LYS A 44 -12.84 -1.21 -5.28
CA LYS A 44 -11.80 -1.79 -6.15
C LYS A 44 -11.17 -0.75 -7.06
N GLY A 45 -9.94 -1.00 -7.49
CA GLY A 45 -9.22 -0.11 -8.40
C GLY A 45 -8.02 -0.77 -9.07
N THR A 46 -7.19 0.06 -9.70
CA THR A 46 -5.97 -0.36 -10.38
C THR A 46 -4.77 0.43 -9.89
N TYR A 47 -3.60 -0.17 -10.02
CA TYR A 47 -2.33 0.48 -9.77
C TYR A 47 -1.38 0.27 -10.97
N LEU A 48 -0.29 1.01 -10.99
CA LEU A 48 0.84 0.82 -11.89
C LEU A 48 2.08 0.63 -11.03
N LEU A 49 2.88 -0.38 -11.35
CA LEU A 49 4.19 -0.60 -10.73
C LEU A 49 5.30 -0.38 -11.77
N THR A 50 6.13 0.63 -11.53
CA THR A 50 7.27 1.02 -12.35
C THR A 50 8.52 1.08 -11.48
N GLY A 51 9.47 0.17 -11.70
CA GLY A 51 10.63 0.03 -10.81
C GLY A 51 10.18 -0.32 -9.39
N HIS A 52 10.36 0.61 -8.46
CA HIS A 52 9.91 0.51 -7.08
C HIS A 52 8.66 1.35 -6.78
N ASP A 53 8.20 2.17 -7.73
CA ASP A 53 7.08 3.08 -7.50
C ASP A 53 5.75 2.44 -7.89
N VAL A 54 4.82 2.45 -6.95
CA VAL A 54 3.43 2.01 -7.08
C VAL A 54 2.56 3.25 -7.09
N ILE A 55 1.82 3.45 -8.18
CA ILE A 55 0.89 4.57 -8.32
C ILE A 55 -0.52 4.00 -8.51
N PHE A 56 -1.43 4.37 -7.62
CA PHE A 56 -2.82 3.96 -7.72
C PHE A 56 -3.54 4.85 -8.74
N THR A 57 -3.98 4.27 -9.86
CA THR A 57 -4.51 5.01 -11.00
C THR A 57 -6.03 5.12 -11.02
N ARG A 58 -6.73 4.21 -10.31
CA ARG A 58 -8.20 4.20 -10.19
C ARG A 58 -8.65 3.69 -8.82
N GLY A 59 -9.91 3.98 -8.47
CA GLY A 59 -10.57 3.51 -7.26
C GLY A 59 -10.36 4.42 -6.05
N PRO A 60 -10.71 3.96 -4.83
CA PRO A 60 -10.70 4.79 -3.62
C PRO A 60 -9.33 5.38 -3.24
N MET A 61 -8.24 4.74 -3.67
CA MET A 61 -6.87 5.18 -3.41
C MET A 61 -6.24 5.93 -4.60
N LYS A 62 -7.05 6.45 -5.54
CA LYS A 62 -6.54 7.14 -6.72
C LYS A 62 -5.53 8.25 -6.34
N ASP A 63 -4.47 8.36 -7.12
CA ASP A 63 -3.34 9.29 -6.98
C ASP A 63 -2.43 9.03 -5.77
N MET A 64 -2.77 8.06 -4.92
CA MET A 64 -1.87 7.61 -3.86
C MET A 64 -0.61 6.99 -4.47
N ARG A 65 0.54 7.30 -3.88
CA ARG A 65 1.84 6.79 -4.28
C ARG A 65 2.46 6.01 -3.14
N MET A 66 3.09 4.90 -3.48
CA MET A 66 3.83 4.06 -2.55
C MET A 66 5.14 3.61 -3.20
N ARG A 67 6.18 3.45 -2.40
CA ARG A 67 7.46 2.88 -2.79
C ARG A 67 7.61 1.49 -2.20
N ARG A 68 7.97 0.52 -3.04
CA ARG A 68 8.28 -0.84 -2.66
C ARG A 68 9.71 -0.90 -2.09
N GLN A 69 9.78 -1.04 -0.77
CA GLN A 69 11.03 -1.18 -0.04
C GLN A 69 11.57 -2.62 -0.15
N ALA A 70 10.68 -3.61 -0.07
CA ALA A 70 11.02 -5.03 -0.19
C ALA A 70 9.87 -5.83 -0.82
N SER A 71 10.04 -7.14 -0.99
CA SER A 71 8.93 -8.00 -1.42
C SER A 71 7.85 -8.03 -0.34
N GLY A 72 6.68 -7.45 -0.65
CA GLY A 72 5.57 -7.35 0.32
C GLY A 72 5.69 -6.19 1.33
N LEU A 73 6.66 -5.29 1.19
CA LEU A 73 6.77 -4.07 2.01
C LEU A 73 6.64 -2.82 1.15
N LEU A 74 5.61 -2.03 1.41
CA LEU A 74 5.36 -0.74 0.77
C LEU A 74 5.42 0.38 1.81
N GLN A 75 5.82 1.57 1.37
CA GLN A 75 5.76 2.78 2.17
C GLN A 75 5.18 3.91 1.35
N GLN A 76 4.29 4.71 1.93
CA GLN A 76 3.68 5.84 1.25
C GLN A 76 4.76 6.83 0.81
N VAL A 77 4.51 7.46 -0.33
CA VAL A 77 5.29 8.60 -0.81
C VAL A 77 4.39 9.83 -0.70
N GLY A 78 4.86 10.83 0.04
CA GLY A 78 4.19 12.11 0.22
C GLY A 78 4.10 12.91 -1.08
N SER A 79 3.37 14.03 -1.04
CA SER A 79 3.26 14.94 -2.17
C SER A 79 4.59 15.64 -2.51
N ASP A 80 5.48 15.74 -1.53
CA ASP A 80 6.86 16.22 -1.65
C ASP A 80 7.81 15.20 -2.30
N GLY A 81 7.38 13.95 -2.46
CA GLY A 81 8.21 12.86 -2.98
C GLY A 81 8.99 12.11 -1.91
N GLU A 82 8.87 12.50 -0.64
CA GLU A 82 9.54 11.87 0.49
C GLU A 82 8.74 10.68 1.04
N LEU A 83 9.42 9.80 1.79
CA LEU A 83 8.78 8.63 2.39
C LEU A 83 7.91 9.05 3.58
N GLY A 84 6.60 8.81 3.45
CA GLY A 84 5.61 9.03 4.50
C GLY A 84 5.67 7.99 5.62
N ARG A 85 4.89 8.25 6.68
CA ARG A 85 4.78 7.34 7.84
C ARG A 85 4.00 6.05 7.52
N LEU A 86 3.00 6.11 6.64
CA LEU A 86 2.17 4.96 6.32
C LEU A 86 3.01 3.87 5.64
N ARG A 87 3.02 2.67 6.21
CA ARG A 87 3.65 1.49 5.62
C ARG A 87 2.59 0.43 5.39
N CYS A 88 2.84 -0.50 4.48
CA CYS A 88 1.96 -1.64 4.23
C CYS A 88 2.77 -2.93 4.13
N HIS A 89 2.34 -3.94 4.87
CA HIS A 89 2.97 -5.24 4.93
C HIS A 89 2.04 -6.30 4.33
N ARG A 90 2.59 -7.18 3.50
CA ARG A 90 1.85 -8.32 2.96
C ARG A 90 1.71 -9.40 4.04
N VAL A 91 0.47 -9.72 4.43
CA VAL A 91 0.16 -10.62 5.55
C VAL A 91 -0.49 -11.95 5.13
N GLY A 92 -0.80 -12.15 3.84
CA GLY A 92 -1.44 -13.38 3.37
C GLY A 92 -1.12 -13.71 1.91
N ASN A 93 -1.27 -14.99 1.55
CA ASN A 93 -1.18 -15.51 0.19
C ASN A 93 -2.58 -15.85 -0.32
#